data_AF-G3AG10-F1
#
_entry.id   AF-G3AG10-F1
#
_cell.length_a   1.000
_cell.length_b   1.000
_cell.length_c   1.000
_cell.angle_alpha   90.00
_cell.angle_beta   90.00
_cell.angle_gamma   90.00
#
_symmetry.space_group_name_H-M   'P 1'
#
loop_
_entity.id
_entity.type
_entity.pdbx_description
1 polymer ?
#
loop_
_entity_poly.entity_id
_entity_poly.type
_entity_poly.pdbx_seq_one_letter_code
_entity_poly.pdbx_strand_id
1 'polypeptide(L)'
;MFAVTVRNTLCRSNYAVQSASLLFYRHAHAHPTPQQDPHHHKSHINHHRRLDLHDWPTSKDPTPFEIFNLKQKDMGMPQLELKRHIKRHYLAYVKLYHPDTSLTIHEKGEELSAEEKRRRFDQIQQAYDLLKDPRRRVAYSRYQTARTRGPTYGPAQHGYTKEHFEAYRAANAQRRQYDFQNNEEFWQAGTWEDYYRMKYKREPPTKEEFEKNKYKILAGVIAFGALGFALQIVNTYNRTNEMLLDSQKRTLKSMHDLNEHSDNFGQGNSEADGLRRFLVSRRTSLKSKKYDEDTEPEPNDKELLVKYAKKRVGQWDKAAD
;
A
#
# COMPACT_ATOMS: atom_id res chain seq x y z
N MET A 1 -25.62 15.36 -8.90
CA MET A 1 -24.55 16.30 -8.50
C MET A 1 -24.71 16.58 -7.03
N PHE A 2 -23.81 16.06 -6.20
CA PHE A 2 -23.31 16.65 -4.95
C PHE A 2 -22.15 15.74 -4.52
N ALA A 3 -20.93 16.27 -4.63
CA ALA A 3 -19.70 15.61 -4.24
C ALA A 3 -19.45 15.88 -2.75
N VAL A 4 -19.10 14.85 -1.98
CA VAL A 4 -18.54 15.01 -0.64
C VAL A 4 -17.20 14.31 -0.59
N THR A 5 -16.18 15.14 -0.68
CA THR A 5 -14.77 14.87 -0.48
C THR A 5 -14.51 14.68 1.02
N VAL A 6 -13.93 13.54 1.42
CA VAL A 6 -13.31 13.40 2.74
C VAL A 6 -11.84 13.08 2.53
N ARG A 7 -10.99 14.08 2.81
CA ARG A 7 -9.55 13.91 3.03
C ARG A 7 -9.36 13.46 4.48
N ASN A 8 -8.53 12.44 4.71
CA ASN A 8 -7.81 12.34 5.97
C ASN A 8 -6.41 11.73 5.75
N THR A 9 -5.43 12.63 5.83
CA THR A 9 -4.11 12.54 6.50
C THR A 9 -4.09 11.58 7.70
N LEU A 10 -3.03 10.87 8.12
CA LEU A 10 -1.58 11.10 8.14
C LEU A 10 -0.82 9.79 8.46
N CYS A 11 0.49 9.80 8.17
CA CYS A 11 1.67 9.13 8.77
C CYS A 11 1.49 8.38 10.12
N ARG A 12 2.30 7.39 10.54
CA ARG A 12 3.76 7.17 10.41
C ARG A 12 4.10 5.76 10.94
N SER A 13 5.10 5.11 10.32
CA SER A 13 6.31 4.48 10.90
C SER A 13 6.26 3.87 12.32
N ASN A 14 6.76 2.64 12.48
CA ASN A 14 8.03 2.42 13.20
C ASN A 14 8.61 1.03 12.99
N TYR A 15 9.90 1.04 12.63
CA TYR A 15 10.82 -0.09 12.65
C TYR A 15 11.30 -0.29 14.09
N ALA A 16 11.30 -1.53 14.57
CA ALA A 16 12.02 -1.94 15.77
C ALA A 16 13.20 -2.82 15.34
N VAL A 17 14.40 -2.25 15.44
CA VAL A 17 15.68 -2.94 15.34
C VAL A 17 16.03 -3.39 16.75
N GLN A 18 16.14 -4.70 16.97
CA GLN A 18 16.73 -5.25 18.19
C GLN A 18 18.24 -5.40 17.97
N SER A 19 19.00 -4.54 18.67
CA SER A 19 20.42 -4.74 18.94
C SER A 19 20.58 -5.77 20.06
N ALA A 20 21.27 -6.87 19.78
CA ALA A 20 21.79 -7.76 20.80
C ALA A 20 23.31 -7.65 20.79
N SER A 21 23.84 -7.01 21.83
CA SER A 21 25.26 -7.01 22.19
C SER A 21 25.60 -8.36 22.84
N LEU A 22 26.61 -9.05 22.33
CA LEU A 22 27.33 -10.09 23.07
C LEU A 22 28.83 -9.83 22.97
N LEU A 23 29.37 -9.44 24.13
CA LEU A 23 30.78 -9.40 24.48
C LEU A 23 31.32 -10.83 24.59
N PHE A 24 32.37 -11.19 23.86
CA PHE A 24 33.33 -12.21 24.33
C PHE A 24 34.75 -11.94 23.80
N TYR A 25 35.64 -11.74 24.78
CA TYR A 25 36.99 -12.29 24.91
C TYR A 25 38.07 -12.03 23.84
N ARG A 26 38.96 -11.13 24.29
CA ARG A 26 40.37 -10.91 23.99
C ARG A 26 41.21 -12.20 23.96
N HIS A 27 41.90 -12.45 22.84
CA HIS A 27 43.17 -13.19 22.81
C HIS A 27 44.10 -12.53 21.78
N ALA A 28 45.22 -12.02 22.30
CA ALA A 28 46.26 -11.36 21.53
C ALA A 28 47.28 -12.41 21.07
N HIS A 29 47.45 -12.55 19.76
CA HIS A 29 48.62 -13.18 19.17
C HIS A 29 49.28 -12.20 18.20
N ALA A 30 50.60 -12.18 18.30
CA ALA A 30 51.52 -11.24 17.70
C ALA A 30 51.39 -11.15 16.17
N HIS A 31 51.58 -9.93 15.67
CA HIS A 31 51.72 -9.59 14.27
C HIS A 31 52.92 -10.29 13.62
N PRO A 32 52.75 -10.94 12.47
CA PRO A 32 53.70 -10.85 11.38
C PRO A 32 53.25 -9.70 10.47
N THR A 33 54.06 -8.65 10.36
CA THR A 33 53.99 -7.65 9.29
C THR A 33 54.08 -8.33 7.93
N PRO A 34 53.06 -8.25 7.06
CA PRO A 34 53.22 -8.57 5.65
C PRO A 34 53.71 -7.33 4.91
N GLN A 35 54.70 -7.55 4.06
CA GLN A 35 55.26 -6.60 3.11
C GLN A 35 54.16 -5.85 2.34
N GLN A 36 54.40 -4.55 2.13
CA GLN A 36 53.63 -3.72 1.22
C GLN A 36 53.85 -4.21 -0.23
N ASP A 37 52.90 -4.97 -0.77
CA ASP A 37 52.76 -5.20 -2.21
C ASP A 37 52.11 -3.96 -2.86
N PRO A 38 52.72 -3.35 -3.90
CA PRO A 38 52.25 -2.08 -4.48
C PRO A 38 51.17 -2.23 -5.55
N HIS A 39 50.27 -3.22 -5.47
CA HIS A 39 49.16 -3.37 -6.42
C HIS A 39 47.87 -3.90 -5.78
N HIS A 40 47.27 -3.12 -4.87
CA HIS A 40 45.92 -3.41 -4.37
C HIS A 40 44.87 -3.01 -5.42
N HIS A 41 44.63 -3.89 -6.40
CA HIS A 41 43.49 -3.78 -7.29
C HIS A 41 42.22 -3.93 -6.43
N LYS A 42 41.44 -2.84 -6.25
CA LYS A 42 40.13 -2.91 -5.61
C LYS A 42 39.29 -3.88 -6.42
N SER A 43 39.08 -5.11 -5.93
CA SER A 43 38.23 -6.08 -6.60
C SER A 43 36.81 -5.51 -6.63
N HIS A 44 36.35 -5.05 -7.79
CA HIS A 44 35.01 -4.54 -7.97
C HIS A 44 34.00 -5.64 -7.58
N ILE A 45 33.15 -5.36 -6.59
CA ILE A 45 32.17 -6.34 -6.11
C ILE A 45 31.06 -6.44 -7.17
N ASN A 46 30.94 -7.61 -7.80
CA ASN A 46 29.83 -7.89 -8.71
C ASN A 46 28.50 -7.96 -7.95
N HIS A 47 27.78 -6.84 -7.89
CA HIS A 47 26.52 -6.74 -7.17
C HIS A 47 25.41 -7.65 -7.71
N HIS A 48 25.43 -7.96 -9.02
CA HIS A 48 24.51 -8.91 -9.65
C HIS A 48 24.66 -10.32 -9.06
N ARG A 49 25.90 -10.84 -9.00
CA ARG A 49 26.19 -12.16 -8.41
C ARG A 49 25.84 -12.23 -6.91
N ARG A 50 26.05 -11.15 -6.17
CA ARG A 50 25.71 -11.08 -4.73
C ARG A 50 24.22 -11.26 -4.47
N LEU A 51 23.38 -10.78 -5.39
CA LEU A 51 21.92 -10.80 -5.23
C LEU A 51 21.25 -11.94 -6.03
N ASP A 52 22.04 -12.85 -6.62
CA ASP A 52 21.58 -13.93 -7.50
C ASP A 52 20.77 -13.39 -8.70
N LEU A 53 21.29 -12.32 -9.33
CA LEU A 53 20.78 -11.75 -10.57
C LEU A 53 21.69 -12.13 -11.72
N HIS A 54 21.09 -12.28 -12.90
CA HIS A 54 21.82 -12.34 -14.16
C HIS A 54 22.35 -10.96 -14.53
N ASP A 55 23.34 -10.93 -15.43
CA ASP A 55 23.90 -9.70 -15.97
C ASP A 55 22.87 -8.94 -16.80
N TRP A 56 22.96 -7.60 -16.79
CA TRP A 56 22.02 -6.78 -17.52
C TRP A 56 22.06 -7.07 -19.04
N PRO A 57 20.91 -7.16 -19.72
CA PRO A 57 20.86 -7.44 -21.15
C PRO A 57 21.61 -6.37 -21.97
N THR A 58 22.37 -6.81 -22.97
CA THR A 58 23.15 -5.93 -23.86
C THR A 58 22.31 -5.32 -25.00
N SER A 59 21.04 -5.72 -25.12
CA SER A 59 20.12 -5.17 -26.13
C SER A 59 19.77 -3.71 -25.82
N LYS A 60 19.70 -2.86 -26.85
CA LYS A 60 19.41 -1.41 -26.72
C LYS A 60 18.07 -1.14 -26.04
N ASP A 61 17.08 -1.99 -26.34
CA ASP A 61 15.74 -1.99 -25.76
C ASP A 61 15.40 -3.41 -25.27
N PRO A 62 15.80 -3.78 -24.04
CA PRO A 62 15.61 -5.14 -23.54
C PRO A 62 14.14 -5.44 -23.32
N THR A 63 13.73 -6.66 -23.69
CA THR A 63 12.34 -7.07 -23.43
C THR A 63 12.12 -7.29 -21.93
N PRO A 64 10.90 -7.09 -21.42
CA PRO A 64 10.54 -7.43 -20.04
C PRO A 64 10.90 -8.87 -19.66
N PHE A 65 10.86 -9.81 -20.61
CA PHE A 65 11.28 -11.19 -20.39
C PHE A 65 12.80 -11.32 -20.28
N GLU A 66 13.57 -10.60 -21.09
CA GLU A 66 15.03 -10.53 -20.99
C GLU A 66 15.49 -9.94 -19.66
N ILE A 67 14.88 -8.84 -19.20
CA ILE A 67 15.24 -8.17 -17.92
C ILE A 67 15.08 -9.10 -16.71
N PHE A 68 14.12 -10.03 -16.76
CA PHE A 68 13.89 -11.00 -15.68
C PHE A 68 14.48 -12.39 -15.99
N ASN A 69 15.22 -12.53 -17.11
CA ASN A 69 15.76 -13.80 -17.63
C ASN A 69 14.71 -14.93 -17.67
N LEU A 70 13.49 -14.60 -18.07
CA LEU A 70 12.40 -15.57 -18.24
C LEU A 70 12.48 -16.16 -19.65
N LYS A 71 12.88 -17.43 -19.74
CA LYS A 71 12.87 -18.17 -21.01
C LYS A 71 11.46 -18.70 -21.31
N GLN A 72 11.23 -19.10 -22.56
CA GLN A 72 9.95 -19.70 -22.96
C GLN A 72 9.59 -20.95 -22.13
N LYS A 73 10.59 -21.69 -21.62
CA LYS A 73 10.40 -22.84 -20.74
C LYS A 73 9.82 -22.46 -19.38
N ASP A 74 10.21 -21.29 -18.87
CA ASP A 74 9.79 -20.75 -17.57
C ASP A 74 8.32 -20.30 -17.56
N MET A 75 7.74 -20.08 -18.74
CA MET A 75 6.32 -19.79 -18.90
C MET A 75 5.42 -21.00 -18.61
N GLY A 76 5.98 -22.22 -18.61
CA GLY A 76 5.27 -23.44 -18.23
C GLY A 76 5.19 -23.65 -16.71
N MET A 77 5.87 -22.82 -15.90
CA MET A 77 5.81 -22.91 -14.45
C MET A 77 4.39 -22.61 -13.91
N PRO A 78 4.00 -23.19 -12.76
CA PRO A 78 2.77 -22.82 -12.11
C PRO A 78 2.76 -21.32 -11.77
N GLN A 79 1.61 -20.67 -11.98
CA GLN A 79 1.47 -19.22 -11.94
C GLN A 79 1.92 -18.59 -10.60
N LEU A 80 1.82 -19.34 -9.50
CA LEU A 80 2.25 -18.90 -8.18
C LEU A 80 3.78 -18.81 -8.08
N GLU A 81 4.49 -19.81 -8.59
CA GLU A 81 5.96 -19.86 -8.57
C GLU A 81 6.54 -18.77 -9.46
N LEU A 82 5.99 -18.60 -10.67
CA LEU A 82 6.41 -17.54 -11.59
C LEU A 82 6.21 -16.15 -10.97
N LYS A 83 5.08 -15.90 -10.29
CA LYS A 83 4.87 -14.63 -9.56
C LYS A 83 5.89 -14.41 -8.44
N ARG A 84 6.22 -15.46 -7.67
CA ARG A 84 7.24 -15.40 -6.61
C ARG A 84 8.62 -15.11 -7.19
N HIS A 85 8.98 -15.77 -8.30
CA HIS A 85 10.23 -15.56 -9.02
C HIS A 85 10.38 -14.11 -9.49
N ILE A 86 9.38 -13.60 -10.22
CA ILE A 86 9.35 -12.20 -10.71
C ILE A 86 9.46 -11.21 -9.55
N LYS A 87 8.69 -11.42 -8.47
CA LYS A 87 8.73 -10.53 -7.29
C LYS A 87 10.10 -10.54 -6.60
N ARG A 88 10.73 -11.71 -6.46
CA ARG A 88 12.06 -11.84 -5.84
C ARG A 88 13.10 -11.06 -6.64
N HIS A 89 13.16 -11.27 -7.95
CA HIS A 89 14.09 -10.56 -8.83
C HIS A 89 13.81 -9.05 -8.86
N TYR A 90 12.53 -8.65 -8.88
CA TYR A 90 12.17 -7.24 -8.87
C TYR A 90 12.69 -6.53 -7.62
N LEU A 91 12.49 -7.12 -6.44
CA LEU A 91 13.00 -6.55 -5.18
C LEU A 91 14.52 -6.46 -5.18
N ALA A 92 15.21 -7.44 -5.78
CA ALA A 92 16.66 -7.44 -5.87
C ALA A 92 17.18 -6.37 -6.84
N TYR A 93 16.51 -6.19 -7.99
CA TYR A 93 16.78 -5.11 -8.94
C TYR A 93 16.53 -3.72 -8.35
N VAL A 94 15.43 -3.54 -7.60
CA VAL A 94 15.14 -2.26 -6.92
C VAL A 94 16.27 -1.92 -5.94
N LYS A 95 16.73 -2.88 -5.12
CA LYS A 95 17.86 -2.64 -4.21
C LYS A 95 19.13 -2.19 -4.93
N LEU A 96 19.34 -2.65 -6.15
CA LEU A 96 20.53 -2.34 -6.94
C LEU A 96 20.41 -1.00 -7.68
N TYR A 97 19.32 -0.81 -8.42
CA TYR A 97 19.15 0.29 -9.38
C TYR A 97 18.32 1.47 -8.86
N HIS A 98 17.85 1.46 -7.61
CA HIS A 98 17.10 2.61 -7.07
C HIS A 98 17.96 3.90 -7.11
N PRO A 99 17.39 5.05 -7.54
CA PRO A 99 18.14 6.31 -7.69
C PRO A 99 18.75 6.80 -6.38
N ASP A 100 18.08 6.61 -5.25
CA ASP A 100 18.56 7.07 -3.94
C ASP A 100 19.71 6.22 -3.38
N THR A 101 20.04 5.10 -4.04
CA THR A 101 21.09 4.22 -3.55
C THR A 101 22.45 4.71 -4.06
N SER A 102 23.39 5.01 -3.16
CA SER A 102 24.76 5.45 -3.49
C SER A 102 25.69 4.32 -3.99
N LEU A 103 25.14 3.18 -4.42
CA LEU A 103 25.92 2.06 -4.92
C LEU A 103 26.45 2.38 -6.33
N THR A 104 27.78 2.34 -6.46
CA THR A 104 28.54 2.40 -7.70
C THR A 104 28.48 1.04 -8.38
N ILE A 105 27.72 0.94 -9.46
CA ILE A 105 27.58 -0.30 -10.22
C ILE A 105 28.63 -0.28 -11.33
N HIS A 106 29.51 -1.27 -11.35
CA HIS A 106 30.45 -1.45 -12.45
C HIS A 106 29.92 -2.50 -13.39
N GLU A 107 29.81 -2.17 -14.67
CA GLU A 107 29.51 -3.11 -15.74
C GLU A 107 30.60 -3.07 -16.79
N LYS A 108 31.14 -4.25 -17.13
CA LYS A 108 32.22 -4.39 -18.14
C LYS A 108 33.44 -3.48 -17.89
N GLY A 109 33.68 -3.09 -16.64
CA GLY A 109 34.80 -2.25 -16.24
C GLY A 109 34.52 -0.74 -16.15
N GLU A 110 33.34 -0.28 -16.58
CA GLU A 110 32.93 1.12 -16.47
C GLU A 110 31.90 1.32 -15.35
N GLU A 111 31.97 2.47 -14.68
CA GLU A 111 30.97 2.87 -13.69
C GLU A 111 29.72 3.37 -14.39
N LEU A 112 28.57 2.82 -14.00
CA LEU A 112 27.29 3.17 -14.60
C LEU A 112 26.91 4.62 -14.24
N SER A 113 26.60 5.43 -15.26
CA SER A 113 26.11 6.79 -15.04
C SER A 113 24.79 6.79 -14.25
N ALA A 114 24.56 7.84 -13.45
CA ALA A 114 23.32 8.02 -12.70
C ALA A 114 22.08 8.07 -13.61
N GLU A 115 22.22 8.62 -14.83
CA GLU A 115 21.15 8.66 -15.82
C GLU A 115 20.80 7.27 -16.34
N GLU A 116 21.82 6.44 -16.62
CA GLU A 116 21.63 5.06 -17.05
C GLU A 116 21.02 4.20 -15.94
N LYS A 117 21.47 4.41 -14.69
CA LYS A 117 20.88 3.76 -13.51
C LYS A 117 19.39 4.05 -13.42
N ARG A 118 19.01 5.31 -13.59
CA ARG A 118 17.61 5.74 -13.60
C ARG A 118 16.83 5.12 -14.75
N ARG A 119 17.37 5.13 -15.97
CA ARG A 119 16.74 4.51 -17.15
C ARG A 119 16.47 3.02 -16.93
N ARG A 120 17.43 2.29 -16.36
CA ARG A 120 17.28 0.86 -16.06
C ARG A 120 16.23 0.62 -14.99
N PHE A 121 16.19 1.45 -13.95
CA PHE A 121 15.15 1.40 -12.92
C PHE A 121 13.75 1.57 -13.53
N ASP A 122 13.58 2.55 -14.41
CA ASP A 122 12.30 2.78 -15.09
C ASP A 122 11.90 1.59 -15.98
N GLN A 123 12.87 0.96 -16.66
CA GLN A 123 12.65 -0.27 -17.44
C GLN A 123 12.26 -1.46 -16.56
N ILE A 124 12.92 -1.65 -15.42
CA ILE A 124 12.59 -2.70 -14.43
C ILE A 124 11.15 -2.52 -13.92
N GLN A 125 10.78 -1.29 -13.59
CA GLN A 125 9.44 -0.96 -13.08
C GLN A 125 8.37 -1.27 -14.13
N GLN A 126 8.57 -0.83 -15.37
CA GLN A 126 7.65 -1.11 -16.48
C GLN A 126 7.53 -2.61 -16.76
N ALA A 127 8.65 -3.33 -16.75
CA ALA A 127 8.67 -4.78 -16.94
C ALA A 127 7.92 -5.50 -15.81
N TYR A 128 8.09 -5.08 -14.57
CA TYR A 128 7.37 -5.66 -13.43
C TYR A 128 5.85 -5.46 -13.54
N ASP A 129 5.40 -4.23 -13.83
CA ASP A 129 3.98 -3.90 -13.96
C ASP A 129 3.29 -4.67 -15.11
N LEU A 130 4.05 -5.05 -16.12
CA LEU A 130 3.59 -5.89 -17.22
C LEU A 130 3.52 -7.38 -16.84
N LEU A 131 4.53 -7.88 -16.14
CA LEU A 131 4.67 -9.30 -15.84
C LEU A 131 3.90 -9.76 -14.60
N LYS A 132 3.58 -8.85 -13.67
CA LYS A 132 2.80 -9.12 -12.45
C LYS A 132 1.42 -9.72 -12.78
N ASP A 133 0.76 -9.17 -13.80
CA ASP A 133 -0.59 -9.55 -14.18
C ASP A 133 -0.59 -10.59 -15.31
N PRO A 134 -1.23 -11.77 -15.15
CA PRO A 134 -1.24 -12.81 -16.19
C PRO A 134 -1.86 -12.31 -17.50
N ARG A 135 -2.93 -11.51 -17.43
CA ARG A 135 -3.59 -10.95 -18.61
C ARG A 135 -2.69 -9.99 -19.37
N ARG A 136 -1.86 -9.21 -18.66
CA ARG A 136 -0.89 -8.27 -19.26
C ARG A 136 0.25 -9.03 -19.93
N ARG A 137 0.75 -10.06 -19.26
CA ARG A 137 1.79 -10.97 -19.79
C ARG A 137 1.38 -11.65 -21.09
N VAL A 138 0.19 -12.26 -21.14
CA VAL A 138 -0.31 -12.94 -22.35
C VAL A 138 -0.53 -11.94 -23.49
N ALA A 139 -1.11 -10.77 -23.19
CA ALA A 139 -1.28 -9.72 -24.20
C ALA A 139 0.07 -9.24 -24.76
N TYR A 140 1.09 -9.13 -23.91
CA TYR A 140 2.42 -8.74 -24.34
C TYR A 140 3.12 -9.80 -25.18
N SER A 141 3.00 -11.08 -24.81
CA SER A 141 3.49 -12.18 -25.64
C SER A 141 2.87 -12.14 -27.05
N ARG A 142 1.55 -11.89 -27.14
CA ARG A 142 0.85 -11.71 -28.43
C ARG A 142 1.32 -10.46 -29.18
N TYR A 143 1.51 -9.35 -28.49
CA TYR A 143 2.07 -8.11 -29.06
C TYR A 143 3.46 -8.36 -29.65
N GLN A 144 4.32 -9.06 -28.93
CA GLN A 144 5.67 -9.39 -29.38
C GLN A 144 5.62 -10.31 -30.61
N THR A 145 4.77 -11.34 -30.61
CA THR A 145 4.57 -12.19 -31.79
C THR A 145 4.04 -11.41 -33.00
N ALA A 146 3.10 -10.49 -32.77
CA ALA A 146 2.54 -9.64 -33.82
C ALA A 146 3.58 -8.65 -34.38
N ARG A 147 4.46 -8.12 -33.52
CA ARG A 147 5.58 -7.26 -33.93
C ARG A 147 6.58 -8.00 -34.81
N THR A 148 6.95 -9.24 -34.45
CA THR A 148 7.95 -10.03 -35.20
C THR A 148 7.42 -10.53 -36.55
N ARG A 149 6.11 -10.72 -36.73
CA ARG A 149 5.53 -11.31 -37.95
C ARG A 149 5.30 -10.34 -39.12
N GLY A 150 5.57 -9.04 -38.97
CA GLY A 150 5.29 -8.05 -40.03
C GLY A 150 3.78 -7.82 -40.26
N PRO A 151 3.35 -6.75 -40.95
CA PRO A 151 1.98 -6.25 -40.80
C PRO A 151 0.97 -7.03 -41.63
N THR A 152 -0.17 -7.35 -41.01
CA THR A 152 -1.45 -7.08 -41.66
C THR A 152 -1.97 -5.70 -41.26
N TYR A 153 -1.70 -5.21 -40.05
CA TYR A 153 -1.89 -3.80 -39.63
C TYR A 153 -1.00 -3.54 -38.41
N GLY A 154 0.01 -2.68 -38.55
CA GLY A 154 1.20 -2.66 -37.69
C GLY A 154 1.09 -1.94 -36.33
N PRO A 155 1.90 -2.34 -35.35
CA PRO A 155 2.62 -1.38 -34.52
C PRO A 155 3.90 -0.95 -35.26
N ALA A 156 4.19 0.35 -35.24
CA ALA A 156 5.34 0.95 -35.89
C ALA A 156 6.67 0.25 -35.52
N GLN A 157 7.68 0.39 -36.38
CA GLN A 157 9.07 -0.06 -36.21
C GLN A 157 9.77 0.43 -34.91
N HIS A 158 9.06 1.11 -34.01
CA HIS A 158 9.59 1.64 -32.76
C HIS A 158 9.66 0.58 -31.66
N GLY A 159 10.55 0.80 -30.68
CA GLY A 159 10.77 -0.06 -29.52
C GLY A 159 9.49 -0.30 -28.70
N TYR A 160 9.59 -1.16 -27.68
CA TYR A 160 8.48 -1.31 -26.73
C TYR A 160 8.25 0.02 -26.00
N THR A 161 7.10 0.65 -26.27
CA THR A 161 6.59 1.76 -25.45
C THR A 161 5.29 1.31 -24.78
N LYS A 162 5.05 1.79 -23.56
CA LYS A 162 3.83 1.50 -22.81
C LYS A 162 2.58 1.90 -23.60
N GLU A 163 2.64 3.04 -24.28
CA GLU A 163 1.55 3.60 -25.09
C GLU A 163 1.18 2.69 -26.27
N HIS A 164 2.16 2.22 -27.04
CA HIS A 164 1.89 1.31 -28.17
C HIS A 164 1.31 -0.03 -27.70
N PHE A 165 1.77 -0.53 -26.56
CA PHE A 165 1.22 -1.75 -25.97
C PHE A 165 -0.23 -1.57 -25.50
N GLU A 166 -0.52 -0.45 -24.83
CA GLU A 166 -1.89 -0.12 -24.38
C GLU A 166 -2.83 0.11 -25.57
N ALA A 167 -2.36 0.80 -26.61
CA ALA A 167 -3.10 0.97 -27.87
C ALA A 167 -3.38 -0.38 -28.55
N TYR A 168 -2.39 -1.27 -28.67
CA TYR A 168 -2.58 -2.62 -29.21
C TYR A 168 -3.60 -3.43 -28.40
N ARG A 169 -3.57 -3.29 -27.07
CA ARG A 169 -4.50 -3.97 -26.18
C ARG A 169 -5.92 -3.44 -26.33
N ALA A 170 -6.09 -2.12 -26.36
CA ALA A 170 -7.37 -1.47 -26.56
C ALA A 170 -7.96 -1.84 -27.93
N ALA A 171 -7.15 -1.76 -28.98
CA ALA A 171 -7.52 -2.16 -30.33
C ALA A 171 -7.92 -3.64 -30.40
N ASN A 172 -7.17 -4.55 -29.79
CA ASN A 172 -7.52 -5.98 -29.80
C ASN A 172 -8.72 -6.33 -28.92
N ALA A 173 -8.96 -5.58 -27.85
CA ALA A 173 -10.15 -5.75 -27.03
C ALA A 173 -11.42 -5.39 -27.81
N GLN A 174 -11.37 -4.31 -28.59
CA GLN A 174 -12.49 -3.86 -29.42
C GLN A 174 -12.63 -4.69 -30.71
N ARG A 175 -11.52 -5.04 -31.37
CA ARG A 175 -11.53 -5.80 -32.63
C ARG A 175 -12.25 -7.14 -32.51
N ARG A 176 -12.05 -7.90 -31.43
CA ARG A 176 -12.68 -9.24 -31.33
C ARG A 176 -14.19 -9.20 -31.13
N GLN A 177 -14.74 -8.13 -30.57
CA GLN A 177 -16.19 -8.02 -30.32
C GLN A 177 -16.92 -7.34 -31.47
N TYR A 178 -16.24 -6.50 -32.25
CA TYR A 178 -16.84 -5.70 -33.31
C TYR A 178 -16.20 -5.96 -34.67
N ASP A 179 -15.53 -7.10 -34.87
CA ASP A 179 -15.01 -7.48 -36.18
C ASP A 179 -16.16 -7.66 -37.16
N PHE A 180 -16.06 -7.05 -38.34
CA PHE A 180 -17.07 -7.20 -39.39
C PHE A 180 -17.25 -8.67 -39.79
N GLN A 181 -16.14 -9.43 -39.85
CA GLN A 181 -16.19 -10.85 -40.22
C GLN A 181 -16.83 -11.75 -39.16
N ASN A 182 -16.80 -11.36 -37.89
CA ASN A 182 -17.39 -12.17 -36.81
C ASN A 182 -18.82 -11.77 -36.47
N ASN A 183 -19.19 -10.49 -36.67
CA ASN A 183 -20.50 -9.94 -36.34
C ASN A 183 -21.02 -9.07 -37.49
N GLU A 184 -21.25 -9.67 -38.66
CA GLU A 184 -21.80 -8.95 -39.81
C GLU A 184 -23.18 -8.34 -39.47
N GLU A 185 -24.02 -9.10 -38.75
CA GLU A 185 -25.32 -8.65 -38.26
C GLU A 185 -25.25 -7.37 -37.41
N PHE A 186 -24.15 -7.14 -36.67
CA PHE A 186 -23.95 -5.92 -35.87
C PHE A 186 -23.76 -4.70 -36.76
N TRP A 187 -23.01 -4.85 -37.85
CA TRP A 187 -22.72 -3.77 -38.78
C TRP A 187 -23.86 -3.49 -39.75
N GLN A 188 -24.68 -4.51 -40.02
CA GLN A 188 -25.93 -4.36 -40.77
C GLN A 188 -27.08 -3.83 -39.91
N ALA A 189 -26.97 -3.85 -38.59
CA ALA A 189 -27.99 -3.34 -37.69
C ALA A 189 -28.07 -1.81 -37.72
N GLY A 190 -28.95 -1.27 -38.56
CA GLY A 190 -29.23 0.17 -38.66
C GLY A 190 -30.34 0.63 -37.70
N THR A 191 -31.17 -0.30 -37.24
CA THR A 191 -32.32 -0.03 -36.36
C THR A 191 -32.18 -0.75 -35.02
N TRP A 192 -32.92 -0.31 -34.01
CA TRP A 192 -32.94 -0.98 -32.70
C TRP A 192 -33.49 -2.41 -32.82
N GLU A 193 -34.42 -2.63 -33.74
CA GLU A 193 -35.01 -3.91 -34.07
C GLU A 193 -33.98 -4.89 -34.62
N ASP A 194 -33.09 -4.44 -35.51
CA ASP A 194 -31.99 -5.26 -36.04
C ASP A 194 -31.02 -5.67 -34.94
N TYR A 195 -30.64 -4.71 -34.08
CA TYR A 195 -29.78 -4.98 -32.93
C TYR A 195 -30.42 -5.96 -31.94
N TYR A 196 -31.72 -5.84 -31.72
CA TYR A 196 -32.48 -6.75 -30.86
C TYR A 196 -32.50 -8.17 -31.41
N ARG A 197 -32.71 -8.33 -32.73
CA ARG A 197 -32.66 -9.63 -33.40
C ARG A 197 -31.30 -10.28 -33.28
N MET A 198 -30.22 -9.53 -33.54
CA MET A 198 -28.85 -10.02 -33.38
C MET A 198 -28.58 -10.46 -31.92
N LYS A 199 -28.94 -9.63 -30.94
CA LYS A 199 -28.60 -9.87 -29.53
C LYS A 199 -29.40 -11.00 -28.89
N TYR A 200 -30.70 -11.05 -29.15
CA TYR A 200 -31.63 -11.97 -28.49
C TYR A 200 -32.07 -13.13 -29.38
N LYS A 201 -31.64 -13.15 -30.66
CA LYS A 201 -31.97 -14.18 -31.66
C LYS A 201 -33.47 -14.45 -31.76
N ARG A 202 -34.27 -13.39 -31.58
CA ARG A 202 -35.74 -13.42 -31.61
C ARG A 202 -36.26 -12.12 -32.19
N GLU A 203 -37.47 -12.16 -32.74
CA GLU A 203 -38.14 -10.97 -33.25
C GLU A 203 -38.39 -9.94 -32.12
N PRO A 204 -38.35 -8.64 -32.44
CA PRO A 204 -38.69 -7.60 -31.47
C PRO A 204 -40.11 -7.83 -30.95
N PRO A 205 -40.37 -7.68 -29.64
CA PRO A 205 -41.67 -7.95 -29.08
C PRO A 205 -42.68 -6.98 -29.69
N THR A 206 -43.75 -7.50 -30.27
CA THR A 206 -44.82 -6.66 -30.80
C THR A 206 -45.57 -5.97 -29.65
N LYS A 207 -46.25 -4.85 -29.95
CA LYS A 207 -47.03 -4.11 -28.95
C LYS A 207 -48.05 -5.02 -28.23
N GLU A 208 -48.61 -5.99 -28.95
CA GLU A 208 -49.55 -6.98 -28.43
C GLU A 208 -48.95 -7.92 -27.38
N GLU A 209 -47.70 -8.37 -27.58
CA GLU A 209 -46.99 -9.19 -26.60
C GLU A 209 -46.61 -8.41 -25.34
N PHE A 210 -46.29 -7.13 -25.51
CA PHE A 210 -46.05 -6.21 -24.38
C PHE A 210 -47.31 -5.99 -23.56
N GLU A 211 -48.46 -5.77 -24.21
CA GLU A 211 -49.74 -5.58 -23.53
C GLU A 211 -50.18 -6.84 -22.75
N LYS A 212 -49.91 -8.03 -23.29
CA LYS A 212 -50.15 -9.30 -22.57
C LYS A 212 -49.23 -9.47 -21.37
N ASN A 213 -47.98 -9.01 -21.46
CA ASN A 213 -46.97 -9.17 -20.39
C ASN A 213 -46.87 -7.97 -19.42
N LYS A 214 -47.64 -6.89 -19.64
CA LYS A 214 -47.55 -5.64 -18.85
C LYS A 214 -47.67 -5.86 -17.33
N TYR A 215 -48.58 -6.75 -16.91
CA TYR A 215 -48.78 -7.04 -15.50
C TYR A 215 -47.64 -7.86 -14.89
N LYS A 216 -47.00 -8.74 -15.66
CA LYS A 216 -45.81 -9.49 -15.21
C LYS A 216 -44.60 -8.58 -15.03
N ILE A 217 -44.40 -7.66 -15.99
CA ILE A 217 -43.34 -6.65 -15.90
C ILE A 217 -43.58 -5.72 -14.71
N LEU A 218 -44.82 -5.23 -14.54
CA LEU A 218 -45.20 -4.39 -13.40
C LEU A 218 -44.98 -5.10 -12.07
N ALA A 219 -45.43 -6.35 -11.95
CA ALA A 219 -45.22 -7.16 -10.76
C ALA A 219 -43.72 -7.36 -10.45
N GLY A 220 -42.90 -7.60 -11.49
CA GLY A 220 -41.45 -7.71 -11.33
C GLY A 220 -40.79 -6.42 -10.82
N VAL A 221 -41.19 -5.27 -11.35
CA VAL A 221 -40.67 -3.96 -10.90
C VAL A 221 -41.09 -3.67 -9.47
N ILE A 222 -42.36 -3.92 -9.11
CA ILE A 222 -42.86 -3.75 -7.74
C ILE A 222 -42.11 -4.69 -6.78
N ALA A 223 -41.90 -5.95 -7.15
CA ALA A 223 -41.17 -6.91 -6.33
C ALA A 223 -39.70 -6.50 -6.13
N PHE A 224 -39.03 -6.03 -7.18
CA PHE A 224 -37.65 -5.54 -7.08
C PHE A 224 -37.56 -4.27 -6.22
N GLY A 225 -38.52 -3.35 -6.38
CA GLY A 225 -38.65 -2.16 -5.53
C GLY A 225 -38.84 -2.53 -4.06
N ALA A 226 -39.79 -3.42 -3.76
CA ALA A 226 -40.07 -3.90 -2.41
C ALA A 226 -38.85 -4.58 -1.78
N LEU A 227 -38.11 -5.40 -2.54
CA LEU A 227 -36.88 -6.03 -2.09
C LEU A 227 -35.80 -4.98 -1.76
N GLY A 228 -35.62 -3.99 -2.62
CA GLY A 228 -34.69 -2.88 -2.39
C GLY A 228 -35.03 -2.09 -1.12
N PHE A 229 -36.32 -1.78 -0.92
CA PHE A 229 -36.79 -1.10 0.30
C PHE A 229 -36.59 -1.96 1.55
N ALA A 230 -36.89 -3.26 1.49
CA ALA A 230 -36.67 -4.16 2.63
C ALA A 230 -35.19 -4.23 3.04
N LEU A 231 -34.27 -4.30 2.07
CA LEU A 231 -32.83 -4.26 2.32
C LEU A 231 -32.38 -2.94 2.95
N GLN A 232 -32.94 -1.81 2.49
CA GLN A 232 -32.67 -0.50 3.11
C GLN A 232 -33.14 -0.45 4.56
N ILE A 233 -34.34 -0.98 4.86
CA ILE A 233 -34.90 -1.04 6.23
C ILE A 233 -34.03 -1.89 7.16
N VAL A 234 -33.58 -3.07 6.72
CA VAL A 234 -32.70 -3.93 7.54
C VAL A 234 -31.38 -3.23 7.84
N ASN A 235 -30.78 -2.59 6.84
CA ASN A 235 -29.53 -1.86 7.01
C ASN A 235 -29.68 -0.67 7.98
N THR A 236 -30.78 0.07 7.91
CA THR A 236 -31.05 1.17 8.86
C THR A 236 -31.39 0.68 10.25
N TYR A 237 -32.09 -0.45 10.37
CA TYR A 237 -32.42 -1.06 11.66
C TYR A 237 -31.17 -1.48 12.44
N ASN A 238 -30.22 -2.16 11.79
CA ASN A 238 -28.98 -2.57 12.45
C ASN A 238 -28.16 -1.35 12.91
N ARG A 239 -28.04 -0.33 12.05
CA ARG A 239 -27.31 0.90 12.37
C ARG A 239 -27.97 1.69 13.51
N THR A 240 -29.29 1.73 13.58
CA THR A 240 -30.00 2.46 14.65
C THR A 240 -29.86 1.75 16.00
N ASN A 241 -29.89 0.41 16.02
CA ASN A 241 -29.63 -0.37 17.24
C ASN A 241 -28.20 -0.16 17.77
N GLU A 242 -27.20 -0.15 16.88
CA GLU A 242 -25.81 0.17 17.27
C GLU A 242 -25.71 1.58 17.85
N MET A 243 -26.34 2.58 17.21
CA MET A 243 -26.35 3.95 17.72
C MET A 243 -27.07 4.08 19.07
N LEU A 244 -28.14 3.31 19.30
CA LEU A 244 -28.85 3.29 20.57
C LEU A 244 -27.97 2.69 21.69
N LEU A 245 -27.33 1.56 21.43
CA LEU A 245 -26.41 0.92 22.37
C LEU A 245 -25.21 1.82 22.69
N ASP A 246 -24.64 2.47 21.68
CA ASP A 246 -23.53 3.41 21.86
C ASP A 246 -23.95 4.64 22.67
N SER A 247 -25.17 5.14 22.44
CA SER A 247 -25.71 6.26 23.22
C SER A 247 -25.89 5.88 24.69
N GLN A 248 -26.44 4.70 24.97
CA GLN A 248 -26.58 4.20 26.34
C GLN A 248 -25.22 4.01 27.02
N LYS A 249 -24.25 3.41 26.32
CA LYS A 249 -22.87 3.25 26.84
C LYS A 249 -22.23 4.60 27.16
N ARG A 250 -22.41 5.61 26.31
CA ARG A 250 -21.89 6.96 26.55
C ARG A 250 -22.56 7.63 27.75
N THR A 251 -23.87 7.48 27.90
CA THR A 251 -24.60 7.98 29.07
C THR A 251 -24.09 7.32 30.35
N LEU A 252 -23.97 5.99 30.36
CA LEU A 252 -23.45 5.25 31.52
C LEU A 252 -22.00 5.64 31.84
N LYS A 253 -21.15 5.78 30.81
CA LYS A 253 -19.79 6.26 31.01
C LYS A 253 -19.76 7.67 31.57
N SER A 254 -20.57 8.58 31.05
CA SER A 254 -20.66 9.94 31.57
C SER A 254 -21.14 9.96 33.02
N MET A 255 -22.11 9.12 33.38
CA MET A 255 -22.59 8.99 34.76
C MET A 255 -21.51 8.44 35.68
N HIS A 256 -20.78 7.42 35.22
CA HIS A 256 -19.66 6.84 35.93
C HIS A 256 -18.54 7.86 36.15
N ASP A 257 -18.12 8.56 35.09
CA ASP A 257 -17.09 9.60 35.15
C ASP A 257 -17.53 10.72 36.11
N LEU A 258 -18.80 11.15 36.07
CA LEU A 258 -19.35 12.13 37.03
C LEU A 258 -19.32 11.61 38.48
N ASN A 259 -19.65 10.34 38.69
CA ASN A 259 -19.62 9.73 40.02
C ASN A 259 -18.18 9.64 40.55
N GLU A 260 -17.22 9.23 39.71
CA GLU A 260 -15.80 9.24 40.07
C GLU A 260 -15.30 10.65 40.37
N HIS A 261 -15.74 11.66 39.62
CA HIS A 261 -15.43 13.06 39.90
C HIS A 261 -15.97 13.52 41.26
N SER A 262 -17.15 13.06 41.68
CA SER A 262 -17.72 13.39 42.99
C SER A 262 -16.83 12.92 44.15
N ASP A 263 -16.14 11.79 43.98
CA ASP A 263 -15.17 11.26 44.95
C ASP A 263 -13.72 11.64 44.59
N ASN A 264 -13.52 12.65 43.72
CA ASN A 264 -12.21 13.10 43.24
C ASN A 264 -11.30 11.93 42.78
N PHE A 265 -11.86 10.93 42.09
CA PHE A 265 -11.19 9.69 41.69
C PHE A 265 -10.54 8.93 42.86
N GLY A 266 -11.17 8.95 44.05
CA GLY A 266 -10.66 8.33 45.27
C GLY A 266 -9.41 9.00 45.85
N GLN A 267 -9.09 10.23 45.41
CA GLN A 267 -7.89 10.94 45.86
C GLN A 267 -8.08 11.75 47.15
N GLY A 268 -9.24 11.66 47.82
CA GLY A 268 -9.49 12.32 49.11
C GLY A 268 -9.76 13.83 49.00
N ASN A 269 -10.41 14.41 50.01
CA ASN A 269 -10.82 15.83 50.01
C ASN A 269 -9.92 16.75 50.85
N SER A 270 -8.77 16.27 51.32
CA SER A 270 -7.87 17.08 52.15
C SER A 270 -7.10 18.13 51.33
N GLU A 271 -6.62 19.19 51.99
CA GLU A 271 -5.79 20.22 51.34
C GLU A 271 -4.51 19.63 50.72
N ALA A 272 -3.90 18.64 51.38
CA ALA A 272 -2.72 17.95 50.89
C ALA A 272 -3.02 17.15 49.63
N ASP A 273 -4.20 16.53 49.55
CA ASP A 273 -4.68 15.82 48.36
C ASP A 273 -4.97 16.78 47.20
N GLY A 274 -5.53 17.96 47.50
CA GLY A 274 -5.71 19.03 46.52
C GLY A 274 -4.39 19.50 45.92
N LEU A 275 -3.35 19.68 46.76
CA LEU A 275 -2.00 20.02 46.30
C LEU A 275 -1.40 18.89 45.47
N ARG A 276 -1.56 17.63 45.89
CA ARG A 276 -1.12 16.45 45.13
C ARG A 276 -1.77 16.38 43.75
N ARG A 277 -3.09 16.59 43.66
CA ARG A 277 -3.84 16.68 42.39
C ARG A 277 -3.29 17.75 41.48
N PHE A 278 -3.05 18.95 42.01
CA PHE A 278 -2.47 20.06 41.26
C PHE A 278 -1.07 19.74 40.73
N LEU A 279 -0.20 19.15 41.55
CA LEU A 279 1.15 18.74 41.13
C LEU A 279 1.09 17.68 40.01
N VAL A 280 0.22 16.68 40.15
CA VAL A 280 0.02 15.63 39.12
C VAL A 280 -0.52 16.24 37.82
N SER A 281 -1.53 17.10 37.87
CA SER A 281 -2.10 17.79 36.70
C SER A 281 -1.09 18.72 36.01
N ARG A 282 -0.27 19.43 36.79
CA ARG A 282 0.81 20.28 36.27
C ARG A 282 1.91 19.44 35.63
N ARG A 283 2.23 18.27 36.19
CA ARG A 283 3.22 17.36 35.62
C ARG A 283 2.73 16.76 34.30
N THR A 284 1.48 16.31 34.22
CA THR A 284 0.95 15.73 32.98
C THR A 284 0.88 16.76 31.86
N SER A 285 0.49 18.00 32.17
CA SER A 285 0.52 19.12 31.21
C SER A 285 1.94 19.58 30.82
N LEU A 286 2.93 19.42 31.70
CA LEU A 286 4.34 19.70 31.36
C LEU A 286 5.00 18.56 30.58
N LYS A 287 4.73 17.29 30.92
CA LYS A 287 5.25 16.11 30.21
C LYS A 287 4.72 16.02 28.78
N SER A 288 3.46 16.36 28.53
CA SER A 288 2.94 16.43 27.17
C SER A 288 3.66 17.45 26.29
N LYS A 289 4.30 18.46 26.91
CA LYS A 289 5.10 19.50 26.24
C LYS A 289 6.59 19.15 26.09
N LYS A 290 7.10 18.16 26.83
CA LYS A 290 8.54 17.85 26.97
C LYS A 290 8.89 16.46 26.41
N TYR A 291 8.31 16.10 25.25
CA TYR A 291 8.63 14.85 24.54
C TYR A 291 9.93 14.91 23.71
N ASP A 292 10.69 16.00 23.82
CA ASP A 292 12.09 16.06 23.41
C ASP A 292 12.89 16.47 24.65
N GLU A 293 13.98 15.75 24.93
CA GLU A 293 15.05 16.08 25.89
C GLU A 293 15.02 15.35 27.26
N ASP A 294 15.87 14.32 27.33
CA ASP A 294 16.27 13.55 28.51
C ASP A 294 16.93 14.47 29.55
N THR A 295 16.30 14.74 30.69
CA THR A 295 16.98 15.45 31.80
C THR A 295 16.35 15.13 33.16
N GLU A 296 17.16 14.48 34.01
CA GLU A 296 17.13 14.31 35.48
C GLU A 296 16.02 13.45 36.15
N PRO A 297 16.37 12.63 37.18
CA PRO A 297 15.40 11.92 38.01
C PRO A 297 14.61 12.90 38.90
N GLU A 298 13.29 12.89 38.74
CA GLU A 298 12.39 13.81 39.45
C GLU A 298 12.36 13.58 40.97
N PRO A 299 12.26 14.64 41.80
CA PRO A 299 12.15 14.52 43.25
C PRO A 299 10.81 13.89 43.69
N ASN A 300 10.86 13.08 44.74
CA ASN A 300 9.73 12.27 45.23
C ASN A 300 8.64 13.16 45.85
N ASP A 301 7.42 13.13 45.28
CA ASP A 301 6.26 13.93 45.69
C ASP A 301 5.96 13.85 47.19
N LYS A 302 6.18 12.67 47.80
CA LYS A 302 5.97 12.47 49.23
C LYS A 302 6.90 13.36 50.07
N GLU A 303 8.14 13.55 49.63
CA GLU A 303 9.11 14.39 50.34
C GLU A 303 8.76 15.87 50.25
N LEU A 304 8.27 16.33 49.09
CA LEU A 304 7.80 17.70 48.92
C LEU A 304 6.59 17.99 49.81
N LEU A 305 5.64 17.05 49.88
CA LEU A 305 4.47 17.17 50.75
C LEU A 305 4.87 17.17 52.24
N VAL A 306 5.78 16.29 52.66
CA VAL A 306 6.30 16.24 54.03
C VAL A 306 7.05 17.54 54.38
N LYS A 307 7.85 18.08 53.44
CA LYS A 307 8.58 19.34 53.64
C LYS A 307 7.61 20.53 53.77
N TYR A 308 6.56 20.57 52.96
CA TYR A 308 5.52 21.58 53.07
C TYR A 308 4.77 21.49 54.40
N ALA A 309 4.38 20.28 54.82
CA ALA A 309 3.71 20.05 56.10
C ALA A 309 4.59 20.49 57.28
N LYS A 310 5.87 20.10 57.30
CA LYS A 310 6.83 20.53 58.34
C LYS A 310 6.99 22.05 58.40
N LYS A 311 7.03 22.73 57.25
CA LYS A 311 7.12 24.19 57.18
C LYS A 311 5.89 24.87 57.77
N ARG A 312 4.70 24.31 57.55
CA ARG A 312 3.43 24.83 58.12
C ARG A 312 3.36 24.64 59.62
N VAL A 313 3.72 23.47 60.14
CA VAL A 313 3.76 23.22 61.59
C VAL A 313 4.72 24.20 62.27
N GLY A 314 5.94 24.36 61.75
CA GLY A 314 6.88 25.32 62.32
C GLY A 314 6.46 26.80 62.20
N GLN A 315 5.51 27.14 61.33
CA GLN A 315 4.90 28.49 61.33
C GLN A 315 3.86 28.64 62.44
N TRP A 316 3.19 27.56 62.82
CA TRP A 316 2.21 27.57 63.91
C TRP A 316 2.90 27.64 65.27
N ASP A 317 3.98 26.89 65.46
CA ASP A 317 4.77 26.95 66.69
C ASP A 317 5.31 28.37 66.94
N LYS A 318 5.81 29.03 65.89
CA LYS A 318 6.29 30.43 65.96
C LYS A 318 5.20 31.48 66.13
N ALA A 319 3.94 31.13 65.91
CA ALA A 319 2.81 32.02 66.10
C ALA A 319 2.15 31.81 67.47
N ALA A 320 2.53 30.77 68.19
CA ALA A 320 2.04 30.43 69.52
C ALA A 320 2.97 30.89 70.66
N ASP A 321 4.24 31.22 70.35
CA ASP A 321 5.19 31.93 71.22
C ASP A 321 5.05 33.46 71.09
#